data_AF-A0A7S1S5Q4-F1
#
_entry.id   AF-A0A7S1S5Q4-F1
#
_cell.length_a   1.000
_cell.length_b   1.000
_cell.length_c   1.000
_cell.angle_alpha   90.00
_cell.angle_beta   90.00
_cell.angle_gamma   90.00
#
_symmetry.space_group_name_H-M   'P 1'
#
loop_
_entity.id
_entity.type
_entity.pdbx_description
1 polymer ?
#
loop_
_entity_poly.entity_id
_entity_poly.type
_entity_poly.pdbx_seq_one_letter_code
_entity_poly.pdbx_strand_id
1 'polypeptide(L)'
;MGYLPMAHRENWNAIHAEKRALYASYKGELLSVGEDDALAAKDNGSGDAAALQEAKDLLQEVHNDVERTRQDVNFFRKPETRKSLLSLLFIYARLNPGIRYVQGMHQVAAVVFWVMSAEPETAEADAFWVFSELMVEIK
;
A
#
# COMPACT_ATOMS: atom_id res chain seq x y z
N MET A 1 -9.26 13.62 -9.45
CA MET A 1 -10.37 12.61 -9.40
C MET A 1 -10.72 12.09 -10.81
N GLY A 2 -9.89 11.18 -11.35
CA GLY A 2 -10.12 10.52 -12.65
C GLY A 2 -10.17 8.99 -12.56
N TYR A 3 -10.41 8.45 -11.35
CA TYR A 3 -10.22 7.04 -11.04
C TYR A 3 -11.08 6.09 -11.89
N LEU A 4 -12.21 6.57 -12.42
CA LEU A 4 -13.14 5.81 -13.24
C LEU A 4 -13.70 6.66 -14.39
N PRO A 5 -13.75 6.14 -15.63
CA PRO A 5 -14.43 6.81 -16.73
C PRO A 5 -15.92 6.93 -16.43
N MET A 6 -16.42 8.16 -16.31
CA MET A 6 -17.84 8.46 -16.06
C MET A 6 -18.79 7.96 -17.16
N ALA A 7 -18.23 7.60 -18.34
CA ALA A 7 -19.00 7.21 -19.51
C ALA A 7 -19.54 5.77 -19.46
N HIS A 8 -18.93 4.84 -18.68
CA HIS A 8 -19.32 3.42 -18.69
C HIS A 8 -19.20 2.76 -17.31
N ARG A 9 -20.23 2.94 -16.46
CA ARG A 9 -20.36 2.26 -15.16
C ARG A 9 -20.33 0.73 -15.26
N GLU A 10 -20.68 0.18 -16.42
CA GLU A 10 -20.70 -1.26 -16.68
C GLU A 10 -19.29 -1.88 -16.65
N ASN A 11 -18.26 -1.10 -16.96
CA ASN A 11 -16.87 -1.58 -16.97
C ASN A 11 -16.16 -1.37 -15.63
N TRP A 12 -16.78 -0.69 -14.66
CA TRP A 12 -16.14 -0.35 -13.39
C TRP A 12 -15.74 -1.61 -12.63
N ASN A 13 -16.63 -2.60 -12.57
CA ASN A 13 -16.35 -3.86 -11.89
C ASN A 13 -15.17 -4.60 -12.53
N ALA A 14 -15.08 -4.60 -13.86
CA ALA A 14 -13.97 -5.21 -14.58
C ALA A 14 -12.65 -4.47 -14.31
N ILE A 15 -12.66 -3.14 -14.36
CA ILE A 15 -11.48 -2.30 -14.07
C ILE A 15 -11.02 -2.48 -12.62
N HIS A 16 -11.95 -2.50 -11.66
CA HIS A 16 -11.61 -2.77 -10.26
C HIS A 16 -11.01 -4.16 -10.10
N ALA A 17 -11.59 -5.20 -10.72
CA ALA A 17 -11.06 -6.55 -10.65
C ALA A 17 -9.63 -6.64 -11.21
N GLU A 18 -9.37 -6.02 -12.36
CA GLU A 18 -8.04 -5.95 -12.96
C GLU A 18 -7.04 -5.22 -12.05
N LYS A 19 -7.41 -4.04 -11.55
CA LYS A 19 -6.58 -3.27 -10.59
C LYS A 19 -6.27 -4.05 -9.32
N ARG A 20 -7.25 -4.76 -8.77
CA ARG A 20 -7.08 -5.60 -7.57
C ARG A 20 -6.15 -6.79 -7.85
N ALA A 21 -6.28 -7.44 -9.01
CA ALA A 21 -5.38 -8.51 -9.43
C ALA A 21 -3.94 -8.02 -9.62
N LEU A 22 -3.77 -6.84 -10.22
CA LEU A 22 -2.46 -6.21 -10.40
C LEU A 22 -1.80 -5.83 -9.06
N TYR A 23 -2.58 -5.30 -8.12
CA TYR A 23 -2.06 -5.05 -6.77
C TYR A 23 -1.63 -6.36 -6.08
N ALA A 24 -2.39 -7.44 -6.24
CA ALA A 24 -2.04 -8.75 -5.69
C ALA A 24 -0.74 -9.30 -6.29
N SER A 25 -0.47 -9.09 -7.58
CA SER A 25 0.81 -9.50 -8.18
C SER A 25 1.99 -8.71 -7.60
N TYR A 26 1.86 -7.38 -7.46
CA TYR A 26 2.91 -6.58 -6.81
C TYR A 26 3.18 -7.02 -5.38
N LYS A 27 2.13 -7.33 -4.61
CA LYS A 27 2.27 -7.83 -3.25
C LYS A 27 3.02 -9.17 -3.19
N GLY A 28 2.71 -10.11 -4.09
CA GLY A 28 3.40 -11.40 -4.16
C GLY A 28 4.85 -11.33 -4.68
N GLU A 29 5.17 -10.31 -5.46
CA GLU A 29 6.53 -10.06 -5.97
C GLU A 29 7.42 -9.37 -4.93
N LEU A 30 6.88 -8.38 -4.21
CA LEU A 30 7.67 -7.47 -3.37
C LEU A 30 7.66 -7.84 -1.88
N LEU A 31 6.66 -8.59 -1.42
CA LEU A 31 6.50 -8.93 0.00
C LEU A 31 6.44 -10.45 0.18
N SER A 32 6.99 -10.90 1.30
CA SER A 32 6.83 -12.24 1.84
C SER A 32 6.35 -12.17 3.28
N VAL A 33 5.69 -13.23 3.74
CA VAL A 33 5.29 -13.37 5.15
C VAL A 33 6.40 -14.13 5.88
N GLY A 34 6.95 -13.54 6.93
CA GLY A 34 7.96 -14.14 7.80
C GLY A 34 7.35 -15.07 8.87
N GLU A 35 8.20 -15.59 9.75
CA GLU A 35 7.82 -16.59 10.77
C GLU A 35 6.76 -16.05 11.77
N ASP A 36 6.80 -14.75 12.10
CA ASP A 36 5.87 -14.11 13.05
C ASP A 36 4.66 -13.43 12.37
N ASP A 37 4.26 -13.89 11.18
CA ASP A 37 3.26 -13.22 10.32
C ASP A 37 3.64 -11.77 9.91
N ALA A 38 4.87 -11.36 10.21
CA ALA A 38 5.43 -10.06 9.86
C ALA A 38 5.71 -9.98 8.36
N LEU A 39 5.45 -8.81 7.77
CA LEU A 39 5.81 -8.55 6.38
C LEU A 39 7.32 -8.37 6.27
N ALA A 40 7.92 -9.02 5.28
CA ALA A 40 9.32 -8.89 4.93
C ALA A 40 9.47 -8.50 3.45
N ALA A 41 10.45 -7.65 3.17
CA ALA A 41 10.80 -7.29 1.80
C ALA A 41 11.40 -8.51 1.09
N LYS A 42 10.85 -8.85 -0.07
CA LYS A 42 11.33 -9.95 -0.91
C LYS A 42 12.41 -9.46 -1.87
N ASP A 43 13.41 -10.31 -2.12
CA ASP A 43 14.37 -10.09 -3.20
C ASP A 43 13.69 -10.36 -4.54
N ASN A 44 13.78 -9.39 -5.45
CA ASN A 44 13.19 -9.44 -6.78
C ASN A 44 13.97 -10.38 -7.73
N GLY A 45 14.84 -11.25 -7.19
CA GLY A 45 15.74 -12.11 -7.97
C GLY A 45 16.86 -11.35 -8.67
N SER A 46 17.09 -10.09 -8.26
CA SER A 46 18.13 -9.23 -8.84
C SER A 46 19.54 -9.65 -8.41
N GLY A 47 19.66 -10.37 -7.30
CA GLY A 47 20.95 -10.71 -6.69
C GLY A 47 21.67 -9.50 -6.09
N ASP A 48 21.02 -8.33 -6.04
CA ASP A 48 21.56 -7.10 -5.49
C ASP A 48 21.27 -7.01 -3.99
N ALA A 49 22.27 -7.34 -3.19
CA ALA A 49 22.20 -7.27 -1.74
C ALA A 49 21.99 -5.83 -1.23
N ALA A 50 22.47 -4.81 -1.95
CA ALA A 50 22.30 -3.42 -1.54
C ALA A 50 20.85 -2.97 -1.74
N ALA A 51 20.25 -3.28 -2.90
CA ALA A 51 18.84 -2.99 -3.16
C ALA A 51 17.90 -3.71 -2.19
N LEU A 52 18.21 -4.95 -1.81
CA LEU A 52 17.46 -5.68 -0.79
C LEU A 52 17.58 -5.02 0.59
N GLN A 53 18.77 -4.52 0.95
CA GLN A 53 18.96 -3.81 2.21
C GLN A 53 18.17 -2.50 2.23
N GLU A 54 18.24 -1.70 1.16
CA GLU A 54 17.44 -0.47 1.02
C GLU A 54 15.94 -0.75 1.14
N ALA A 55 15.46 -1.84 0.55
CA ALA A 55 14.07 -2.27 0.68
C ALA A 55 13.70 -2.64 2.12
N LYS A 56 14.59 -3.30 2.86
CA LYS A 56 14.37 -3.60 4.30
C LYS A 56 14.33 -2.33 5.13
N ASP A 57 15.25 -1.40 4.87
CA ASP A 57 15.31 -0.13 5.59
C ASP A 57 14.06 0.71 5.36
N LEU A 58 13.60 0.79 4.10
CA LEU A 58 12.33 1.44 3.73
C LEU A 58 11.14 0.77 4.43
N LEU A 59 11.07 -0.56 4.44
CA LEU A 59 9.98 -1.28 5.09
C LEU A 59 9.95 -0.98 6.60
N GLN A 60 11.12 -0.92 7.24
CA GLN A 60 11.23 -0.59 8.66
C GLN A 60 10.82 0.86 8.96
N GLU A 61 11.19 1.81 8.09
CA GLU A 61 10.77 3.21 8.20
C GLU A 61 9.24 3.33 8.15
N VAL A 62 8.61 2.71 7.14
CA VAL A 62 7.15 2.71 6.98
C VAL A 62 6.48 2.00 8.17
N HIS A 63 7.03 0.88 8.64
CA HIS A 63 6.51 0.15 9.80
C HIS A 63 6.45 1.05 11.04
N ASN A 64 7.54 1.78 11.33
CA ASN A 64 7.61 2.67 12.48
C ASN A 64 6.60 3.83 12.39
N ASP A 65 6.32 4.32 11.18
CA ASP A 65 5.29 5.33 10.94
C ASP A 65 3.88 4.77 11.11
N VAL A 66 3.59 3.59 10.55
CA VAL A 66 2.30 2.91 10.67
C VAL A 66 1.97 2.60 12.13
N GLU A 67 2.95 2.16 12.93
CA GLU A 67 2.77 1.92 14.36
C GLU A 67 2.28 3.16 15.13
N ARG A 68 2.73 4.34 14.71
CA ARG A 68 2.39 5.65 15.32
C ARG A 68 1.13 6.29 14.71
N THR A 69 0.58 5.69 13.65
CA THR A 69 -0.54 6.28 12.90
C THR A 69 -1.85 6.15 13.65
N ARG A 70 -2.49 7.31 13.94
CA ARG A 70 -3.88 7.41 14.44
C ARG A 70 -4.21 6.43 15.57
N GLN A 71 -3.31 6.32 16.55
CA GLN A 71 -3.46 5.44 17.72
C GLN A 71 -4.68 5.78 18.59
N ASP A 72 -5.26 6.97 18.39
CA ASP A 72 -6.52 7.42 18.99
C ASP A 72 -7.75 6.61 18.52
N VAL A 73 -7.67 5.95 17.36
CA VAL A 73 -8.77 5.17 16.79
C VAL A 73 -8.45 3.67 16.84
N ASN A 74 -9.30 2.88 17.50
CA ASN A 74 -9.11 1.44 17.70
C ASN A 74 -8.88 0.64 16.40
N PHE A 75 -9.44 1.10 15.28
CA PHE A 75 -9.24 0.49 13.97
C PHE A 75 -7.77 0.45 13.55
N PHE A 76 -7.01 1.54 13.70
CA PHE A 76 -5.59 1.59 13.32
C PHE A 76 -4.66 0.85 14.29
N ARG A 77 -5.21 0.36 15.41
CA ARG A 77 -4.50 -0.52 16.36
C ARG A 77 -4.60 -1.99 15.98
N LYS A 78 -5.49 -2.36 15.05
CA LYS A 78 -5.65 -3.74 14.60
C LYS A 78 -4.44 -4.19 13.79
N PRO A 79 -3.87 -5.38 14.06
CA PRO A 79 -2.73 -5.91 13.30
C PRO A 79 -3.00 -5.97 11.80
N GLU A 80 -4.22 -6.34 11.40
CA GLU A 80 -4.63 -6.47 9.99
C GLU A 80 -4.62 -5.12 9.29
N THR A 81 -5.17 -4.09 9.93
CA THR A 81 -5.17 -2.72 9.41
C THR A 81 -3.74 -2.18 9.25
N ARG A 82 -2.87 -2.41 10.23
CA ARG A 82 -1.47 -2.00 10.16
C ARG A 82 -0.72 -2.73 9.05
N LYS A 83 -0.97 -4.03 8.91
CA LYS A 83 -0.38 -4.86 7.85
C LYS A 83 -0.81 -4.37 6.46
N SER A 84 -2.07 -4.00 6.28
CA SER A 84 -2.56 -3.42 5.03
C SER A 84 -1.95 -2.05 4.74
N LEU A 85 -1.89 -1.14 5.73
CA LEU A 85 -1.24 0.17 5.58
C LEU A 85 0.25 0.05 5.27
N LEU A 86 0.95 -0.86 5.94
CA LEU A 86 2.36 -1.14 5.69
C LEU A 86 2.55 -1.67 4.26
N SER A 87 1.74 -2.63 3.83
CA SER A 87 1.81 -3.21 2.48
C SER A 87 1.63 -2.14 1.41
N LEU A 88 0.57 -1.34 1.50
CA LEU A 88 0.22 -0.38 0.45
C LEU A 88 1.28 0.74 0.33
N LEU A 89 1.78 1.26 1.46
CA LEU A 89 2.79 2.32 1.49
C LEU A 89 4.15 1.80 0.96
N PHE A 90 4.54 0.61 1.38
CA PHE A 90 5.78 -0.02 0.93
C PHE A 90 5.76 -0.30 -0.56
N ILE A 91 4.68 -0.91 -1.06
CA ILE A 91 4.53 -1.21 -2.49
C ILE A 91 4.55 0.09 -3.30
N TYR A 92 3.85 1.15 -2.85
CA TYR A 92 3.85 2.44 -3.53
C TYR A 92 5.27 3.01 -3.67
N ALA A 93 6.04 3.02 -2.58
CA ALA A 93 7.40 3.55 -2.58
C ALA A 93 8.35 2.72 -3.46
N ARG A 94 8.21 1.39 -3.49
CA ARG A 94 9.01 0.50 -4.36
C ARG A 94 8.70 0.68 -5.84
N LEU A 95 7.45 0.92 -6.20
CA LEU A 95 7.03 1.15 -7.59
C LEU A 95 7.42 2.55 -8.10
N ASN A 96 7.66 3.50 -7.19
CA ASN A 96 7.97 4.88 -7.53
C ASN A 96 9.32 5.31 -6.93
N PRO A 97 10.47 4.74 -7.34
CA PRO A 97 11.77 5.07 -6.74
C PRO A 97 12.16 6.55 -6.91
N GLY A 98 11.61 7.25 -7.91
CA GLY A 98 11.78 8.69 -8.08
C GLY A 98 10.99 9.55 -7.07
N ILE A 99 9.98 8.98 -6.42
CA ILE A 99 9.17 9.60 -5.37
C ILE A 99 9.46 8.82 -4.09
N ARG A 100 10.54 9.19 -3.39
CA ARG A 100 10.87 8.58 -2.09
C ARG A 100 9.68 8.68 -1.15
N TYR A 101 9.48 7.65 -0.32
CA TYR A 101 8.54 7.74 0.80
C TYR A 101 8.90 8.95 1.66
N VAL A 102 7.90 9.76 2.03
CA VAL A 102 8.07 10.93 2.89
C VAL A 102 7.17 10.78 4.10
N GLN A 103 7.73 11.05 5.28
CA GLN A 103 7.00 11.09 6.53
C GLN A 103 5.75 12.00 6.41
N GLY A 104 4.58 11.44 6.72
CA GLY A 104 3.28 12.08 6.53
C GLY A 104 2.40 11.35 5.50
N MET A 105 2.99 10.65 4.53
CA MET A 105 2.25 9.79 3.59
C MET A 105 1.39 8.75 4.29
N HIS A 106 1.86 8.22 5.42
CA HIS A 106 1.09 7.29 6.26
C HIS A 106 -0.24 7.87 6.76
N GLN A 107 -0.32 9.18 7.01
CA GLN A 107 -1.55 9.82 7.49
C GLN A 107 -2.59 9.93 6.38
N VAL A 108 -2.13 10.27 5.16
CA VAL A 108 -2.99 10.31 3.97
C VAL A 108 -3.51 8.90 3.66
N ALA A 109 -2.62 7.91 3.65
CA ALA A 109 -2.99 6.51 3.48
C ALA A 109 -3.99 6.03 4.54
N ALA A 110 -3.83 6.42 5.80
CA ALA A 110 -4.77 6.07 6.86
C ALA A 110 -6.18 6.59 6.61
N VAL A 111 -6.32 7.85 6.17
CA VAL A 111 -7.62 8.43 5.84
C VAL A 111 -8.25 7.72 4.64
N VAL A 112 -7.49 7.48 3.57
CA VAL A 112 -7.97 6.75 2.39
C VAL A 112 -8.41 5.34 2.78
N PHE A 113 -7.60 4.61 3.54
CA PHE A 113 -7.89 3.25 3.96
C PHE A 113 -9.12 3.18 4.87
N TRP A 114 -9.30 4.15 5.77
CA TRP A 114 -10.51 4.26 6.59
C TRP A 114 -11.77 4.39 5.73
N VAL A 115 -11.74 5.23 4.69
CA VAL A 115 -12.88 5.40 3.78
C VAL A 115 -13.16 4.11 3.00
N MET A 116 -12.12 3.41 2.54
CA MET A 116 -12.27 2.16 1.79
C MET A 116 -12.64 0.96 2.66
N SER A 117 -12.52 1.06 3.99
CA SER A 117 -12.80 -0.03 4.93
C SER A 117 -14.28 -0.45 5.03
N ALA A 118 -15.18 0.21 4.29
CA ALA A 118 -16.55 -0.25 4.10
C ALA A 118 -16.63 -1.64 3.46
N GLU A 119 -15.65 -1.99 2.61
CA GLU A 119 -15.49 -3.32 2.00
C GLU A 119 -14.13 -3.92 2.39
N PRO A 120 -14.01 -4.60 3.55
CA PRO A 120 -12.72 -4.99 4.11
C PRO A 120 -11.85 -5.88 3.21
N GLU A 121 -12.46 -6.75 2.40
CA GLU A 121 -11.74 -7.69 1.53
C GLU A 121 -11.01 -7.00 0.37
N THR A 122 -11.53 -5.86 -0.08
CA THR A 122 -11.03 -5.11 -1.25
C THR A 122 -10.37 -3.80 -0.85
N ALA A 123 -10.57 -3.37 0.41
CA ALA A 123 -10.12 -2.10 0.96
C ALA A 123 -8.63 -1.82 0.72
N GLU A 124 -7.75 -2.81 0.91
CA GLU A 124 -6.31 -2.61 0.75
C GLU A 124 -5.93 -2.24 -0.69
N ALA A 125 -6.44 -3.00 -1.66
CA ALA A 125 -6.15 -2.78 -3.07
C ALA A 125 -6.80 -1.48 -3.58
N ASP A 126 -8.06 -1.22 -3.22
CA ASP A 126 -8.74 0.00 -3.63
C ASP A 126 -8.11 1.25 -2.98
N ALA A 127 -7.70 1.16 -1.71
CA ALA A 127 -6.98 2.23 -1.03
C ALA A 127 -5.61 2.49 -1.67
N PHE A 128 -4.87 1.45 -2.07
CA PHE A 128 -3.60 1.61 -2.77
C PHE A 128 -3.76 2.44 -4.04
N TRP A 129 -4.74 2.13 -4.88
CA TRP A 129 -4.92 2.85 -6.14
C TRP A 129 -5.41 4.27 -5.93
N VAL A 130 -6.38 4.50 -5.03
CA VAL A 130 -6.83 5.86 -4.73
C VAL A 130 -5.72 6.70 -4.12
N PHE A 131 -4.93 6.13 -3.20
CA PHE A 131 -3.73 6.77 -2.66
C PHE A 131 -2.73 7.10 -3.78
N SER A 132 -2.47 6.16 -4.68
CA SER A 132 -1.52 6.36 -5.78
C SER A 132 -1.91 7.52 -6.70
N GLU A 133 -3.18 7.60 -7.08
CA GLU A 133 -3.71 8.71 -7.88
C GLU A 133 -3.60 10.06 -7.15
N LEU A 134 -3.95 10.10 -5.85
CA LEU A 134 -3.82 11.31 -5.04
C LEU A 134 -2.38 11.81 -4.99
N MET A 135 -1.41 10.92 -4.83
CA MET A 135 0.00 11.30 -4.80
C MET A 135 0.54 11.80 -6.15
N VAL A 136 -0.08 11.41 -7.28
CA VAL A 136 0.23 11.99 -8.59
C VAL A 136 -0.32 13.41 -8.71
N GLU A 137 -1.53 13.68 -8.19
CA GLU A 137 -2.20 14.98 -8.26
C GLU A 137 -1.56 16.05 -7.35
N ILE A 138 -0.82 15.65 -6.31
CA ILE A 138 -0.20 16.56 -5.32
C ILE A 138 1.18 17.11 -5.78
N LYS A 139 1.59 16.85 -7.02
CA LYS A 139 2.84 17.36 -7.62
C LYS A 139 2.77 18.83 -8.04
#